data_AF-A0A2I0SZU8-F1
#
_entry.id   AF-A0A2I0SZU8-F1
#
_cell.length_a   1.000
_cell.length_b   1.000
_cell.length_c   1.000
_cell.angle_alpha   90.00
_cell.angle_beta   90.00
_cell.angle_gamma   90.00
#
_symmetry.space_group_name_H-M   'P 1'
#
loop_
_entity.id
_entity.type
_entity.pdbx_description
1 polymer ?
#
loop_
_entity_poly.entity_id
_entity_poly.type
_entity_poly.pdbx_seq_one_letter_code
_entity_poly.pdbx_strand_id
1 'polypeptide(L)' 'MAACRLASKGKTMADSSYGMEVQNILSFLKMQHLNPDPQLIPEQINTDINPECLVSPRYLKKYKNKQT' A
#
# COMPACT_ATOMS: atom_id res chain seq x y z
N MET A 1 -21.30 -4.42 12.43
CA MET A 1 -21.62 -4.30 10.99
C MET A 1 -22.48 -5.47 10.49
N ALA A 2 -22.04 -6.72 10.64
CA ALA A 2 -22.84 -7.91 10.26
C ALA A 2 -24.25 -7.91 10.87
N ALA A 3 -24.38 -7.71 12.19
CA ALA A 3 -25.67 -7.71 12.88
C ALA A 3 -26.66 -6.68 12.31
N CYS A 4 -26.23 -5.42 12.11
CA CYS A 4 -27.09 -4.38 11.54
C CYS A 4 -27.49 -4.65 10.09
N ARG A 5 -26.59 -5.24 9.28
CA ARG A 5 -26.86 -5.64 7.89
C ARG A 5 -27.88 -6.79 7.80
N LEU A 6 -27.89 -7.69 8.79
CA LEU A 6 -28.91 -8.73 8.91
C LEU A 6 -30.24 -8.14 9.41
N ALA A 7 -30.18 -7.28 10.44
CA ALA A 7 -31.36 -6.62 11.00
C ALA A 7 -32.11 -5.78 9.96
N SER A 8 -31.40 -5.07 9.06
CA SER A 8 -32.03 -4.32 7.97
C SER A 8 -32.76 -5.20 6.95
N LYS A 9 -32.49 -6.51 6.96
CA LYS A 9 -33.19 -7.54 6.15
C LYS A 9 -34.19 -8.34 6.98
N GLY A 10 -34.47 -7.92 8.22
CA GLY A 10 -35.35 -8.63 9.15
C GLY A 10 -34.76 -9.92 9.74
N LYS A 11 -33.44 -10.12 9.65
CA LYS A 11 -32.74 -11.29 10.16
C LYS A 11 -32.05 -11.00 11.49
N THR A 12 -31.96 -12.03 12.33
CA THR A 12 -31.26 -11.96 13.62
C THR A 12 -29.86 -12.55 13.52
N MET A 13 -29.06 -12.43 14.58
CA MET A 13 -27.74 -13.08 14.67
C MET A 13 -27.81 -14.62 14.75
N ALA A 14 -29.01 -15.19 14.94
CA ALA A 14 -29.23 -16.63 14.92
C ALA A 14 -29.39 -17.20 13.49
N ASP A 15 -29.52 -16.34 12.48
CA ASP A 15 -29.55 -16.77 11.07
C ASP A 15 -28.19 -17.37 10.67
N SER A 16 -28.21 -18.48 9.94
CA SER A 16 -27.00 -19.21 9.54
C SER A 16 -26.03 -18.37 8.71
N SER A 17 -26.50 -17.30 8.05
CA SER A 17 -25.64 -16.38 7.28
C SER A 17 -24.80 -15.44 8.15
N TYR A 18 -25.11 -15.28 9.44
CA TYR A 18 -24.40 -14.35 10.31
C TYR A 18 -22.90 -14.68 10.41
N GLY A 19 -22.56 -15.95 10.63
CA GLY A 19 -21.17 -16.39 10.74
C GLY A 19 -20.37 -16.13 9.46
N MET A 20 -20.97 -16.40 8.30
CA MET A 20 -20.35 -16.13 7.00
C MET A 20 -20.11 -14.64 6.77
N GLU A 21 -21.08 -13.79 7.13
CA GLU A 21 -20.97 -12.34 7.00
C GLU A 21 -19.84 -11.77 7.87
N VAL A 22 -19.70 -12.28 9.10
CA VAL A 22 -18.58 -11.91 9.98
C VAL A 22 -17.23 -12.29 9.35
N GLN A 23 -17.10 -13.51 8.81
CA GLN A 23 -15.85 -13.96 8.17
C GLN A 23 -15.51 -13.16 6.92
N ASN A 24 -16.50 -12.81 6.09
CA ASN A 24 -16.31 -11.96 4.93
C ASN A 24 -15.74 -10.60 5.33
N ILE A 25 -16.35 -9.93 6.31
CA ILE A 25 -15.90 -8.61 6.79
C ILE A 25 -14.45 -8.69 7.32
N LEU A 26 -14.15 -9.68 8.16
CA LEU A 26 -12.80 -9.86 8.69
C LEU A 26 -11.77 -10.16 7.59
N SER A 27 -12.14 -10.92 6.57
CA SER A 27 -11.27 -11.22 5.43
C SER A 27 -10.91 -9.95 4.66
N PHE A 28 -11.89 -9.07 4.41
CA PHE A 28 -11.63 -7.77 3.77
C PHE A 28 -10.74 -6.86 4.62
N LEU A 29 -10.94 -6.80 5.94
CA LEU A 29 -10.09 -6.00 6.83
C LEU A 29 -8.64 -6.50 6.87
N LYS A 30 -8.43 -7.83 6.82
CA LYS A 30 -7.08 -8.40 6.74
C LYS A 30 -6.36 -8.02 5.44
N MET A 31 -7.08 -7.91 4.33
CA MET A 31 -6.48 -7.47 3.05
C MET A 31 -5.96 -6.03 3.12
N GLN A 32 -6.57 -5.16 3.94
CA GLN A 32 -6.08 -3.79 4.13
C GLN A 32 -4.66 -3.76 4.73
N HIS A 33 -4.33 -4.76 5.55
CA HIS A 33 -3.02 -4.89 6.21
C HIS A 33 -1.97 -5.65 5.37
N LEU A 34 -2.33 -6.15 4.18
CA LEU A 34 -1.37 -6.81 3.28
C LEU A 34 -0.56 -5.84 2.43
N ASN A 35 -0.93 -4.55 2.42
CA ASN A 35 0.08 -3.53 2.22
C ASN A 35 0.81 -3.43 3.57
N PRO A 36 2.06 -3.91 3.73
CA PRO A 36 2.90 -3.29 4.73
C PRO A 36 2.81 -1.78 4.45
N ASP A 37 2.85 -0.96 5.50
CA ASP A 37 3.04 0.49 5.36
C ASP A 37 3.93 0.76 4.15
N PRO A 38 3.69 1.80 3.32
CA PRO A 38 4.70 2.19 2.34
C PRO A 38 5.96 2.23 3.17
N GLN A 39 6.88 1.27 2.95
CA GLN A 39 8.07 1.15 3.76
C GLN A 39 8.57 2.58 3.72
N LEU A 40 8.56 3.27 4.87
CA LEU A 40 9.07 4.63 4.95
C LEU A 40 10.43 4.46 4.34
N ILE A 41 10.56 4.82 3.06
CA ILE A 41 11.63 4.30 2.20
C ILE A 41 12.83 4.61 3.04
N PRO A 42 13.51 3.60 3.63
CA PRO A 42 14.68 3.91 4.41
C PRO A 42 15.56 4.55 3.37
N GLU A 43 15.74 5.86 3.56
CA GLU A 43 16.78 6.66 3.00
C GLU A 43 17.94 5.71 2.70
N GLN A 44 18.31 5.57 1.42
CA GLN A 44 19.19 4.52 0.86
C GLN A 44 18.47 3.32 0.23
N ILE A 45 17.72 3.61 -0.83
CA ILE A 45 17.89 2.78 -2.02
C ILE A 45 19.37 2.95 -2.45
N ASN A 46 20.26 2.11 -1.91
CA ASN A 46 21.56 1.78 -2.49
C ASN A 46 21.34 1.02 -3.81
N THR A 47 20.60 1.61 -4.72
CA THR A 47 20.69 1.23 -6.12
C THR A 47 21.96 1.85 -6.63
N ASP A 48 22.78 1.07 -7.34
CA ASP A 48 23.81 1.53 -8.28
C ASP A 48 23.19 2.38 -9.41
N ILE A 49 22.43 3.42 -9.06
CA ILE A 49 21.94 4.42 -9.99
C ILE A 49 23.14 5.31 -10.25
N ASN A 50 23.70 5.20 -11.46
CA ASN A 50 24.62 6.18 -11.96
C ASN A 50 23.87 7.52 -12.13
N PRO A 51 24.15 8.55 -11.32
CA PRO A 51 23.46 9.83 -11.40
C PRO A 51 23.66 10.52 -12.76
N GLU A 52 24.75 10.19 -13.48
CA GLU A 52 25.05 10.74 -14.80
C GLU A 52 24.07 10.26 -15.88
N CYS A 53 23.36 9.14 -15.64
CA CYS A 53 22.30 8.68 -16.53
C CYS A 53 20.98 9.45 -16.34
N LEU A 54 20.83 10.24 -15.28
CA LEU A 54 19.62 11.02 -14.99
C LEU A 54 19.67 12.42 -15.62
N VAL A 55 20.80 12.79 -16.23
CA VAL A 55 21.06 14.14 -16.71
C VAL A 55 21.43 14.10 -18.18
N SER A 56 20.84 14.98 -19.00
CA SER A 56 21.17 15.01 -20.43
C SER A 56 22.64 15.39 -20.66
N PRO A 57 23.29 14.90 -21.73
CA PRO A 57 24.72 15.14 -22.01
C PRO A 57 25.14 16.62 -22.04
N ARG A 58 24.20 17.52 -22.35
CA ARG A 58 24.42 18.98 -22.35
C ARG A 58 24.75 19.53 -20.97
N TYR A 59 24.11 19.00 -19.93
CA TYR A 59 24.32 19.43 -18.55
C TYR A 59 25.49 18.70 -17.90
N LEU A 60 25.70 17.42 -18.22
CA LEU A 60 26.85 16.63 -17.77
C LEU A 60 28.19 17.33 -18.04
N LYS A 61 28.37 17.90 -19.24
CA LYS A 61 29.59 18.64 -19.64
C LYS A 61 29.83 19.92 -18.82
N LYS A 62 28.79 20.52 -18.25
CA LYS A 62 28.91 21.73 -17.42
C LYS A 62 29.24 21.43 -15.97
N TYR A 63 28.86 20.26 -15.46
CA TYR A 63 29.08 19.87 -14.07
C TYR A 63 30.54 19.46 -13.79
N LYS A 64 31.19 18.73 -14.70
CA LYS A 64 32.59 18.30 -14.51
C LYS A 64 33.59 19.44 -14.30
N ASN A 65 33.29 20.63 -14.79
CA ASN A 65 34.19 21.79 -14.69
C ASN A 65 34.01 22.59 -13.39
N LYS A 66 33.05 22.21 -12.52
CA LYS A 66 32.73 22.93 -11.28
C LYS A 66 32.98 22.13 -10.00
N GLN A 67 33.26 20.83 -10.11
CA GLN A 67 33.63 19.97 -8.98
C GLN A 67 35.16 19.91 -8.84
N THR A 68 35.73 21.02 -8.41
CA THR A 68 37.12 21.18 -7.92
C THR A 68 37.05 22.17 -6.78
#